data_AF-A0A7C2Q5P3-F1
#
_entry.id   AF-A0A7C2Q5P3-F1
#
_cell.length_a   1.000
_cell.length_b   1.000
_cell.length_c   1.000
_cell.angle_alpha   90.00
_cell.angle_beta   90.00
_cell.angle_gamma   90.00
#
_symmetry.space_group_name_H-M   'P 1'
#
loop_
_entity.id
_entity.type
_entity.pdbx_description
1 polymer ?
#
loop_
_entity_poly.entity_id
_entity_poly.type
_entity_poly.pdbx_seq_one_letter_code
_entity_poly.pdbx_strand_id
1 'polypeptide(L)'
;MISICTLNPGGILETADGARLRFEGRGYELRSRDWYRLSATLTFDADAAEYAWLTNLLAVMQGDFDKKAGPAVWHMCVPLSVSR
;
A
#
# COMPACT_ATOMS: atom_id res chain seq x y z
N MET A 1 18.82 -16.20 7.36
CA MET A 1 17.52 -16.84 7.64
C MET A 1 16.43 -15.92 7.12
N ILE A 2 15.46 -16.46 6.38
CA ILE A 2 14.32 -15.72 5.85
C ILE A 2 13.08 -16.19 6.61
N SER A 3 12.22 -15.26 7.03
CA SER A 3 10.94 -15.57 7.69
C SER A 3 9.78 -14.93 6.93
N ILE A 4 8.61 -15.58 6.98
CA ILE A 4 7.35 -15.00 6.55
C ILE A 4 6.67 -14.38 7.77
N CYS A 5 6.33 -13.10 7.68
CA CYS A 5 5.57 -12.39 8.71
C CYS A 5 4.28 -11.81 8.12
N THR A 6 3.21 -11.77 8.90
CA THR A 6 2.02 -10.98 8.57
C THR A 6 2.27 -9.50 8.82
N LEU A 7 1.77 -8.63 7.95
CA LEU A 7 1.86 -7.18 8.08
C LEU A 7 0.49 -6.54 7.83
N ASN A 8 0.19 -5.48 8.58
CA ASN A 8 -0.98 -4.63 8.36
C ASN A 8 -0.49 -3.22 7.95
N PRO A 9 -0.11 -2.99 6.68
CA PRO A 9 0.33 -1.68 6.23
C PRO A 9 -0.82 -0.68 6.31
N GLY A 10 -0.52 0.56 6.71
CA GLY A 10 -1.51 1.62 6.75
C GLY A 10 -0.87 2.98 6.94
N GLY A 11 -1.59 4.03 6.57
CA GLY A 11 -1.09 5.39 6.63
C GLY A 11 -2.04 6.42 6.04
N ILE A 12 -1.54 7.64 5.90
CA ILE A 12 -2.23 8.76 5.27
C ILE A 12 -1.34 9.27 4.14
N LEU A 13 -1.92 9.40 2.94
CA LEU A 13 -1.33 10.07 1.80
C LEU A 13 -1.93 11.47 1.72
N GLU A 14 -1.09 12.47 1.46
CA GLU A 14 -1.52 13.82 1.11
C GLU A 14 -1.20 14.04 -0.36
N THR A 15 -2.22 14.37 -1.14
CA THR A 15 -2.09 14.65 -2.57
C THR A 15 -1.62 16.09 -2.78
N ALA A 16 -1.11 16.40 -3.98
CA ALA A 16 -0.61 17.74 -4.28
C ALA A 16 -1.70 18.83 -4.26
N ASP A 17 -2.97 18.44 -4.46
CA ASP A 17 -4.15 19.32 -4.35
C ASP A 17 -4.71 19.41 -2.91
N GLY A 18 -4.06 18.76 -1.94
CA GLY A 18 -4.37 18.87 -0.51
C GLY A 18 -5.41 17.88 0.01
N ALA A 19 -5.87 16.93 -0.80
CA ALA A 19 -6.72 15.85 -0.32
C ALA A 19 -5.94 14.86 0.56
N ARG A 20 -6.64 14.28 1.53
CA ARG A 20 -6.09 13.25 2.42
C ARG A 20 -6.75 11.92 2.13
N LEU A 21 -5.93 10.90 1.90
CA LEU A 21 -6.35 9.54 1.65
C LEU A 21 -5.80 8.65 2.76
N ARG A 22 -6.67 8.04 3.55
CA ARG A 22 -6.25 6.97 4.46
C ARG A 22 -6.19 5.67 3.66
N PHE A 23 -5.18 4.85 3.94
CA PHE A 23 -5.16 3.49 3.46
C PHE A 23 -4.89 2.53 4.61
N GLU A 24 -5.49 1.35 4.52
CA GLU A 24 -5.22 0.23 5.41
C GLU A 24 -5.11 -1.04 4.58
N GLY A 25 -4.41 -2.04 5.11
CA GLY A 25 -4.16 -3.25 4.37
C GLY A 25 -3.78 -4.43 5.22
N ARG A 26 -3.72 -5.57 4.55
CA ARG A 26 -3.29 -6.85 5.11
C ARG A 26 -2.43 -7.57 4.09
N GLY A 27 -1.33 -8.15 4.54
CA GLY A 27 -0.41 -8.85 3.66
C GLY A 27 0.66 -9.62 4.38
N TYR A 28 1.66 -10.00 3.61
CA TYR A 28 2.80 -10.78 4.05
C TYR A 28 4.10 -10.12 3.63
N GLU A 29 5.09 -10.18 4.51
CA GLU A 29 6.47 -9.85 4.18
C GLU A 29 7.36 -11.10 4.22
N LEU A 30 8.21 -11.25 3.21
CA LEU A 30 9.41 -12.08 3.30
C LEU A 30 10.52 -11.23 3.88
N ARG A 31 11.02 -11.59 5.06
CA ARG A 31 11.95 -10.77 5.81
C ARG A 31 13.28 -11.48 6.01
N SER A 32 14.35 -10.77 5.68
CA SER A 32 15.72 -11.08 6.03
C SER A 32 16.25 -10.07 7.06
N ARG A 33 17.51 -10.23 7.46
CA ARG A 33 18.20 -9.26 8.32
C ARG A 33 18.30 -7.89 7.65
N ASP A 34 18.59 -7.85 6.36
CA ASP A 34 18.97 -6.63 5.64
C ASP A 34 17.91 -6.12 4.64
N TRP A 35 16.96 -6.98 4.26
CA TRP A 35 15.92 -6.64 3.29
C TRP A 35 14.58 -7.25 3.68
N TYR A 36 13.49 -6.70 3.14
CA TYR A 36 12.20 -7.38 3.11
C TYR A 36 11.44 -7.12 1.81
N ARG A 37 10.60 -8.08 1.41
CA ARG A 37 9.70 -8.01 0.26
C ARG A 37 8.27 -8.08 0.76
N LEU A 38 7.43 -7.15 0.33
CA LEU A 38 6.03 -7.04 0.75
C LEU A 38 5.09 -7.40 -0.41
N SER A 39 4.01 -8.12 -0.09
CA SER A 39 2.79 -8.19 -0.90
C SER A 39 1.58 -8.06 0.01
N ALA A 40 0.69 -7.11 -0.29
CA ALA A 40 -0.50 -6.82 0.52
C ALA A 40 -1.68 -6.40 -0.35
N THR A 41 -2.88 -6.58 0.18
CA THR A 41 -4.08 -5.90 -0.32
C THR A 41 -4.36 -4.66 0.52
N LEU A 42 -4.79 -3.58 -0.12
CA LEU A 42 -5.16 -2.32 0.52
C LEU A 42 -6.61 -1.94 0.21
N THR A 43 -7.21 -1.15 1.09
CA THR A 43 -8.39 -0.32 0.82
C THR A 43 -8.05 1.13 1.12
N PHE A 44 -8.78 2.05 0.46
CA PHE A 44 -8.65 3.48 0.69
C PHE A 44 -9.93 4.05 1.30
N ASP A 45 -9.77 5.13 2.03
CA ASP A 45 -10.82 5.99 2.56
C ASP A 45 -10.45 7.45 2.26
N ALA A 46 -11.27 8.10 1.46
CA ALA A 46 -11.00 9.43 0.90
C ALA A 46 -12.07 10.42 1.37
N ASP A 47 -11.64 11.51 2.02
CA ASP A 47 -12.54 12.56 2.48
C ASP A 47 -12.99 13.49 1.33
N ALA A 48 -12.19 13.57 0.27
CA ALA A 48 -12.39 14.50 -0.85
C ALA A 48 -13.21 13.86 -1.98
N ALA A 49 -14.19 14.59 -2.51
CA ALA A 49 -15.17 14.09 -3.47
C ALA A 49 -14.53 13.62 -4.79
N GLU A 50 -13.48 14.29 -5.24
CA GLU A 50 -12.69 13.97 -6.43
C GLU A 50 -11.98 12.61 -6.34
N TYR A 51 -11.71 12.13 -5.11
CA TYR A 51 -11.09 10.82 -4.84
C TYR A 51 -12.09 9.80 -4.28
N ALA A 52 -13.38 10.11 -4.22
CA ALA A 52 -14.41 9.20 -3.68
C ALA A 52 -14.44 7.84 -4.41
N TRP A 53 -14.03 7.80 -5.69
CA TRP A 53 -13.94 6.57 -6.48
C TRP A 53 -12.90 5.56 -5.97
N LEU A 54 -11.93 6.00 -5.16
CA LEU A 54 -10.96 5.12 -4.50
C LEU A 54 -11.51 4.49 -3.22
N THR A 55 -12.56 5.07 -2.63
CA THR A 55 -13.08 4.65 -1.33
C THR A 55 -13.59 3.21 -1.42
N ASN A 56 -13.12 2.36 -0.51
CA ASN A 56 -13.39 0.91 -0.48
C ASN A 56 -12.97 0.13 -1.73
N LEU A 57 -12.20 0.73 -2.64
CA LEU A 57 -11.65 0.02 -3.79
C LEU A 57 -10.49 -0.89 -3.33
N LEU A 58 -10.59 -2.19 -3.64
CA LEU A 58 -9.53 -3.14 -3.35
C LEU A 58 -8.33 -2.89 -4.25
N ALA A 59 -7.17 -2.63 -3.65
CA ALA A 59 -5.90 -2.45 -4.35
C ALA A 59 -4.87 -3.49 -3.92
N VAL A 60 -3.80 -3.61 -4.69
CA VAL A 60 -2.64 -4.45 -4.37
C VAL A 60 -1.41 -3.57 -4.19
N MET A 61 -0.65 -3.82 -3.14
CA MET A 61 0.62 -3.17 -2.84
C MET A 61 1.75 -4.20 -2.91
N GLN A 62 2.83 -3.85 -3.58
CA GLN A 62 4.04 -4.65 -3.65
C GLN A 62 5.28 -3.77 -3.58
N GLY A 63 6.37 -4.31 -3.04
CA GLY A 63 7.67 -3.64 -3.09
C GLY A 63 8.76 -4.41 -2.37
N ASP A 64 9.98 -3.99 -2.63
CA ASP A 64 11.20 -4.48 -2.00
C ASP A 64 11.83 -3.33 -1.20
N PHE A 65 12.36 -3.65 -0.03
CA PHE A 65 13.08 -2.71 0.81
C PHE A 65 14.45 -3.25 1.19
N ASP A 66 15.49 -2.47 0.92
CA ASP A 66 16.85 -2.69 1.39
C ASP A 66 17.17 -1.65 2.47
N LYS A 67 17.53 -2.12 3.67
CA LYS A 67 17.81 -1.27 4.84
C LYS A 67 19.01 -0.33 4.65
N LYS A 68 19.91 -0.63 3.72
CA LYS A 68 21.12 0.17 3.44
C LYS A 68 20.91 1.15 2.30
N ALA A 69 20.01 0.85 1.36
CA ALA A 69 19.79 1.64 0.16
C ALA A 69 18.97 2.93 0.39
N GLY A 70 18.32 3.06 1.55
CA GLY A 70 17.54 4.24 1.90
C GLY A 70 16.03 3.98 1.77
N PRO A 71 15.24 4.93 1.23
CA PRO A 71 13.78 4.85 1.28
C PRO A 71 13.22 3.68 0.47
N ALA A 72 12.08 3.15 0.94
CA ALA A 72 11.33 2.13 0.23
C ALA A 72 10.55 2.71 -0.96
N VAL A 73 10.40 1.93 -2.03
CA VAL A 73 9.46 2.23 -3.11
C VAL A 73 8.35 1.18 -3.07
N TRP A 74 7.10 1.66 -3.01
CA TRP A 74 5.90 0.84 -2.99
C TRP A 74 5.08 1.09 -4.24
N HIS A 75 4.74 0.02 -4.95
CA HIS A 75 3.81 0.08 -6.07
C HIS A 75 2.41 -0.30 -5.58
N MET A 76 1.49 0.65 -5.65
CA MET A 76 0.07 0.44 -5.36
C MET A 76 -0.70 0.40 -6.68
N CYS A 77 -1.36 -0.71 -6.95
CA CYS A 77 -2.14 -0.94 -8.17
C CYS A 77 -3.61 -1.09 -7.80
N VAL A 78 -4.45 -0.19 -8.32
CA VAL A 78 -5.90 -0.34 -8.29
C VAL A 78 -6.34 -1.08 -9.56
N PRO A 79 -7.17 -2.12 -9.46
CA PRO A 79 -7.75 -2.73 -10.64
C PRO A 79 -8.64 -1.70 -11.32
N LEU A 80 -8.57 -1.63 -12.65
CA LEU A 80 -9.55 -0.89 -13.42
C LEU A 80 -10.92 -1.51 -13.11
N SER A 81 -11.79 -0.73 -12.49
CA SER A 81 -13.18 -1.12 -12.31
C SER A 81 -13.78 -1.32 -13.70
N VAL A 82 -14.06 -2.58 -14.06
CA VAL A 82 -14.99 -2.87 -15.15
C VAL A 82 -16.32 -2.37 -14.60
N SER A 83 -16.80 -1.23 -15.11
CA SER A 83 -18.14 -0.74 -14.82
C SER A 83 -19.11 -1.89 -15.00
N ARG A 84 -19.78 -2.31 -13.92
CA ARG A 84 -20.96 -3.17 -14.03
C ARG A 84 -22.15 -2.32 -14.44
#